data_AF-A0A961B0P9-F1
#
_entry.id   AF-A0A961B0P9-F1
#
_cell.length_a   1.000
_cell.length_b   1.000
_cell.length_c   1.000
_cell.angle_alpha   90.00
_cell.angle_beta   90.00
_cell.angle_gamma   90.00
#
_symmetry.space_group_name_H-M   'P 1'
#
loop_
_entity.id
_entity.type
_entity.pdbx_description
1 polymer ?
#
loop_
_entity_poly.entity_id
_entity_poly.type
_entity_poly.pdbx_seq_one_letter_code
_entity_poly.pdbx_strand_id
1 'polypeptide(L)'
;MKRSHPYRDSLAIAAALVALGFAHCGTAHAQLGPKVVPIRKSKADREESSLIKEDGAVYLEGLVKKTVKVKISKIAPVYANLTGERWLGNLVADQEAELLAIGEKAYRVRARAQQGTVVGWVGIHAVEGVSDELKRNLTKLHERHLLVRDLIDQQQVALGMTIEEVMESLGRPDKRNSKVDKEGRSDVLEYITYERVPQTTTALDRFGRPYQSVTYLKVETGRVSIAFEKEIVSSIEESEGSDFNQGAVKIVPPPIVLF
;
A
#
# COMPACT_ATOMS: atom_id res chain seq x y z
N MET A 1 -34.08 22.57 -79.19
CA MET A 1 -34.30 21.67 -80.35
C MET A 1 -33.03 20.84 -80.53
N LYS A 2 -33.15 19.52 -80.37
CA LYS A 2 -32.24 18.43 -80.83
C LYS A 2 -30.80 18.41 -80.25
N ARG A 3 -30.45 17.34 -79.51
CA ARG A 3 -29.69 16.13 -79.96
C ARG A 3 -28.22 16.49 -80.27
N SER A 4 -27.17 15.72 -80.03
CA SER A 4 -26.88 14.41 -79.45
C SER A 4 -25.35 14.27 -79.66
N HIS A 5 -24.64 13.52 -78.81
CA HIS A 5 -23.31 12.95 -79.09
C HIS A 5 -23.25 12.23 -80.47
N PRO A 6 -22.09 11.79 -81.06
CA PRO A 6 -20.84 11.39 -80.40
C PRO A 6 -19.53 11.56 -81.23
N TYR A 7 -18.46 10.93 -80.73
CA TYR A 7 -17.43 10.18 -81.48
C TYR A 7 -16.15 10.92 -81.90
N ARG A 8 -15.03 10.60 -81.23
CA ARG A 8 -13.99 9.75 -81.84
C ARG A 8 -12.87 9.35 -80.86
N ASP A 9 -12.74 8.04 -80.75
CA ASP A 9 -11.60 7.27 -80.29
C ASP A 9 -10.30 7.62 -81.03
N SER A 10 -9.15 7.51 -80.35
CA SER A 10 -7.95 6.73 -80.72
C SER A 10 -6.74 7.23 -79.91
N LEU A 11 -6.32 6.47 -78.90
CA LEU A 11 -5.30 5.40 -78.92
C LEU A 11 -3.87 5.92 -78.74
N ALA A 12 -3.36 5.62 -77.54
CA ALA A 12 -2.00 5.23 -77.16
C ALA A 12 -0.80 6.08 -77.62
N ILE A 13 0.06 6.43 -76.66
CA ILE A 13 1.47 5.98 -76.58
C ILE A 13 2.03 6.39 -75.22
N ALA A 14 2.71 5.44 -74.58
CA ALA A 14 3.45 5.59 -73.34
C ALA A 14 4.77 6.35 -73.55
N ALA A 15 5.19 7.14 -72.55
CA ALA A 15 6.51 7.06 -71.91
C ALA A 15 6.86 8.35 -71.14
N ALA A 16 7.17 8.15 -69.86
CA ALA A 16 8.15 8.82 -69.00
C ALA A 16 8.49 10.31 -69.21
N LEU A 17 8.33 11.11 -68.14
CA LEU A 17 9.45 11.85 -67.56
C LEU A 17 9.13 12.40 -66.16
N VAL A 18 10.11 12.19 -65.29
CA VAL A 18 10.24 12.65 -63.91
C VAL A 18 10.26 14.18 -63.83
N ALA A 19 9.48 14.76 -62.92
CA ALA A 19 9.78 16.10 -62.38
C ALA A 19 9.21 16.26 -60.96
N LEU A 20 10.09 16.70 -60.06
CA LEU A 20 9.85 17.01 -58.65
C LEU A 20 8.77 18.10 -58.46
N GLY A 21 8.00 18.01 -57.37
CA GLY A 21 7.17 19.12 -56.92
C GLY A 21 6.46 18.92 -55.59
N PHE A 22 7.06 19.46 -54.53
CA PHE A 22 6.45 19.93 -53.27
C PHE A 22 5.56 18.98 -52.45
N ALA A 23 6.19 18.28 -51.50
CA ALA A 23 5.51 17.80 -50.31
C ALA A 23 5.10 18.99 -49.42
N HIS A 24 3.82 19.36 -49.45
CA HIS A 24 3.21 20.14 -48.37
C HIS A 24 3.08 19.23 -47.14
N CYS A 25 4.02 19.39 -46.21
CA CYS A 25 3.94 18.79 -44.88
C CYS A 25 2.81 19.48 -44.11
N GLY A 26 1.62 18.89 -44.15
CA GLY A 26 0.50 19.27 -43.30
C GLY A 26 0.87 19.02 -41.84
N THR A 27 0.90 20.09 -41.06
CA THR A 27 1.10 20.10 -39.62
C THR A 27 -0.03 19.35 -38.91
N ALA A 28 0.21 18.09 -38.58
CA ALA A 28 -0.64 17.34 -37.66
C ALA A 28 -0.41 17.86 -36.23
N HIS A 29 -1.30 18.75 -35.77
CA HIS A 29 -1.41 19.05 -34.35
C HIS A 29 -1.93 17.81 -33.61
N ALA A 30 -1.02 17.02 -33.06
CA ALA A 30 -1.35 16.02 -32.06
C ALA A 30 -1.80 16.74 -30.77
N GLN A 31 -3.11 16.82 -30.56
CA GLN A 31 -3.68 17.21 -29.27
C GLN A 31 -3.35 16.14 -28.24
N LEU A 32 -2.39 16.42 -27.36
CA LEU A 32 -2.15 15.65 -26.14
C LEU A 32 -3.26 15.95 -25.14
N GLY A 33 -4.38 15.23 -25.25
CA GLY A 33 -5.33 15.14 -24.13
C GLY A 33 -4.65 14.50 -22.91
N PRO A 34 -5.05 14.84 -21.68
CA PRO A 34 -4.45 14.26 -20.48
C PRO A 34 -4.65 12.74 -20.51
N LYS A 35 -3.54 12.00 -20.70
CA LYS A 35 -3.51 10.56 -20.48
C LYS A 35 -3.76 10.33 -18.99
N VAL A 36 -5.00 10.00 -18.65
CA VAL A 36 -5.32 9.37 -17.36
C VAL A 36 -4.66 8.00 -17.40
N VAL A 37 -3.43 7.93 -16.91
CA VAL A 37 -2.80 6.65 -16.60
C VAL A 37 -3.60 6.08 -15.43
N PRO A 38 -4.25 4.90 -15.56
CA PRO A 38 -4.86 4.29 -14.40
C PRO A 38 -3.74 4.07 -13.39
N ILE A 39 -3.83 4.75 -12.24
CA ILE A 39 -2.96 4.50 -11.10
C ILE A 39 -3.12 3.01 -10.83
N ARG A 40 -2.09 2.22 -11.13
CA ARG A 40 -2.05 0.83 -10.72
C ARG A 40 -1.99 0.89 -9.21
N LYS A 41 -3.13 0.63 -8.57
CA LYS A 41 -3.24 0.36 -7.13
C LYS A 41 -1.99 -0.38 -6.68
N SER A 42 -1.34 0.15 -5.65
CA SER A 42 -0.11 -0.41 -5.11
C SER A 42 -0.36 -1.85 -4.65
N LYS A 43 0.69 -2.66 -4.44
CA LYS A 43 0.51 -4.03 -3.94
C LYS A 43 -0.23 -4.05 -2.59
N ALA A 44 -0.08 -3.00 -1.77
CA ALA A 44 -0.80 -2.82 -0.51
C ALA A 44 -2.31 -2.61 -0.72
N ASP A 45 -2.72 -1.81 -1.70
CA ASP A 45 -4.14 -1.57 -2.01
C ASP A 45 -4.86 -2.81 -2.56
N ARG A 46 -4.12 -3.87 -2.94
CA ARG A 46 -4.67 -5.16 -3.38
C ARG A 46 -4.86 -6.16 -2.24
N GLU A 47 -4.29 -5.88 -1.07
CA GLU A 47 -4.49 -6.65 0.17
C GLU A 47 -5.55 -5.98 1.07
N GLU A 48 -6.25 -4.95 0.56
CA GLU A 48 -7.44 -4.39 1.21
C GLU A 48 -8.51 -5.48 1.36
N SER A 49 -8.74 -5.87 2.61
CA SER A 49 -9.71 -6.86 3.06
C SER A 49 -11.00 -6.86 2.25
N SER A 50 -11.35 -8.00 1.65
CA SER A 50 -12.64 -8.20 0.99
C SER A 50 -13.79 -8.37 1.99
N LEU A 51 -13.49 -8.44 3.29
CA LEU A 51 -14.46 -8.64 4.34
C LEU A 51 -15.10 -7.31 4.75
N ILE A 52 -16.42 -7.32 4.88
CA ILE A 52 -17.16 -6.23 5.51
C ILE A 52 -16.82 -6.24 7.00
N LYS A 53 -16.18 -5.16 7.45
CA LYS A 53 -15.79 -4.96 8.85
C LYS A 53 -16.96 -4.37 9.63
N GLU A 54 -17.38 -5.07 10.67
CA GLU A 54 -18.45 -4.68 11.59
C GLU A 54 -17.83 -4.14 12.88
N ASP A 55 -18.48 -3.16 13.49
CA ASP A 55 -18.04 -2.59 14.75
C ASP A 55 -18.19 -3.60 15.90
N GLY A 56 -17.30 -3.51 16.90
CA GLY A 56 -17.27 -4.43 18.05
C GLY A 56 -16.62 -5.79 17.78
N ALA A 57 -15.92 -5.95 16.66
CA ALA A 57 -15.15 -7.16 16.38
C ALA A 57 -13.72 -6.89 15.89
N VAL A 58 -12.80 -7.75 16.32
CA VAL A 58 -11.39 -7.73 15.92
C VAL A 58 -11.21 -8.67 14.73
N TYR A 59 -10.90 -8.11 13.57
CA TYR A 59 -10.64 -8.87 12.35
C TYR A 59 -9.17 -9.26 12.27
N LEU A 60 -8.90 -10.54 12.02
CA LEU A 60 -7.55 -11.09 11.97
C LEU A 60 -6.83 -10.80 10.64
N GLU A 61 -7.58 -10.45 9.59
CA GLU A 61 -7.02 -10.08 8.28
C GLU A 61 -6.18 -8.80 8.38
N GLY A 62 -4.93 -8.88 7.95
CA GLY A 62 -3.94 -7.80 8.08
C GLY A 62 -3.26 -7.73 9.46
N LEU A 63 -3.87 -8.30 10.51
CA LEU A 63 -3.27 -8.34 11.85
C LEU A 63 -2.31 -9.52 12.05
N VAL A 64 -2.64 -10.68 11.49
CA VAL A 64 -1.88 -11.92 11.69
C VAL A 64 -1.40 -12.47 10.35
N LYS A 65 -0.10 -12.76 10.23
CA LYS A 65 0.51 -13.32 9.01
C LYS A 65 0.05 -14.76 8.72
N LYS A 66 -0.33 -15.53 9.75
CA LYS A 66 -0.77 -16.94 9.64
C LYS A 66 -2.27 -17.06 9.95
N THR A 67 -2.96 -17.93 9.21
CA THR A 67 -4.38 -18.23 9.48
C THR A 67 -4.52 -19.03 10.77
N VAL A 68 -5.48 -18.63 11.61
CA VAL A 68 -5.77 -19.31 12.87
C VAL A 68 -6.83 -20.38 12.61
N LYS A 69 -6.45 -21.64 12.78
CA LYS A 69 -7.36 -22.77 12.65
C LYS A 69 -8.08 -23.03 13.96
N VAL A 70 -9.39 -23.24 13.88
CA VAL A 70 -10.27 -23.56 15.01
C VAL A 70 -11.12 -24.78 14.68
N LYS A 71 -11.66 -25.45 15.70
CA LYS A 71 -12.50 -26.63 15.52
C LYS A 71 -13.95 -26.29 15.81
N ILE A 72 -14.86 -26.72 14.93
CA ILE A 72 -16.30 -26.61 15.18
C ILE A 72 -16.75 -27.87 15.91
N SER A 73 -17.16 -27.74 17.17
CA SER A 73 -17.48 -28.91 18.01
C SER A 73 -18.89 -29.43 17.80
N LYS A 74 -19.84 -28.54 17.47
CA LYS A 74 -21.26 -28.86 17.33
C LYS A 74 -21.83 -28.22 16.08
N ILE A 75 -22.93 -28.78 15.59
CA ILE A 75 -23.73 -28.15 14.53
C ILE A 75 -24.21 -26.81 15.06
N ALA A 76 -23.93 -25.74 14.31
CA ALA A 76 -24.26 -24.38 14.72
C ALA A 76 -24.75 -23.54 13.54
N PRO A 77 -25.73 -22.65 13.76
CA PRO A 77 -26.18 -21.71 12.74
C PRO A 77 -25.09 -20.66 12.47
N VAL A 78 -24.97 -20.29 11.21
CA VAL A 78 -24.08 -19.23 10.71
C VAL A 78 -24.92 -18.04 10.31
N TYR A 79 -24.48 -16.84 10.67
CA TYR A 79 -25.15 -15.59 10.34
C TYR A 79 -24.25 -14.67 9.52
N ALA A 80 -24.83 -13.80 8.70
CA ALA A 80 -24.07 -12.85 7.89
C ALA A 80 -23.47 -11.71 8.74
N ASN A 81 -24.20 -11.29 9.78
CA ASN A 81 -23.88 -10.15 10.64
C ASN A 81 -23.78 -10.59 12.10
N LEU A 82 -23.09 -9.80 12.92
CA LEU A 82 -22.88 -10.06 14.34
C LEU A 82 -24.19 -10.06 15.14
N THR A 83 -25.21 -9.33 14.68
CA THR A 83 -26.55 -9.27 15.30
C THR A 83 -27.36 -10.56 15.13
N GLY A 84 -27.00 -11.42 14.17
CA GLY A 84 -27.72 -12.67 13.92
C GLY A 84 -29.00 -12.55 13.07
N GLU A 85 -29.22 -11.41 12.40
CA GLU A 85 -30.46 -11.17 11.64
C GLU A 85 -30.62 -12.06 10.40
N ARG A 86 -29.51 -12.31 9.68
CA ARG A 86 -29.53 -13.04 8.41
C ARG A 86 -28.83 -14.37 8.55
N TRP A 87 -29.60 -15.45 8.59
CA TRP A 87 -29.10 -16.83 8.58
C TRP A 87 -28.52 -17.20 7.21
N LEU A 88 -27.38 -17.90 7.23
CA LEU A 88 -26.65 -18.35 6.04
C LEU A 88 -26.58 -19.87 5.88
N GLY A 89 -26.90 -20.63 6.93
CA GLY A 89 -26.75 -22.08 6.91
C GLY A 89 -26.37 -22.63 8.28
N ASN A 90 -26.24 -23.96 8.36
CA ASN A 90 -25.73 -24.65 9.54
C ASN A 90 -24.37 -25.29 9.21
N LEU A 91 -23.40 -25.11 10.11
CA LEU A 91 -22.10 -25.76 10.03
C LEU A 91 -22.22 -27.24 10.38
N VAL A 92 -21.36 -28.03 9.75
CA VAL A 92 -21.13 -29.43 10.13
C VAL A 92 -20.28 -29.46 11.41
N ALA A 93 -20.57 -30.41 12.30
CA ALA A 93 -19.76 -30.63 13.50
C ALA A 93 -18.43 -31.35 13.16
N ASP A 94 -17.47 -31.29 14.08
CA ASP A 94 -16.17 -31.97 14.01
C ASP A 94 -15.33 -31.62 12.77
N GLN A 95 -15.39 -30.36 12.32
CA GLN A 95 -14.60 -29.86 11.20
C GLN A 95 -13.60 -28.79 11.64
N GLU A 96 -12.51 -28.66 10.88
CA GLU A 96 -11.62 -27.50 10.95
C GLU A 96 -12.26 -26.30 10.23
N ALA A 97 -12.12 -25.13 10.83
CA ALA A 97 -12.55 -23.85 10.28
C ALA A 97 -11.43 -22.82 10.42
N GLU A 98 -11.42 -21.83 9.52
CA GLU A 98 -10.51 -20.69 9.63
C GLU A 98 -11.18 -19.58 10.43
N LEU A 99 -10.53 -19.10 11.48
CA LEU A 99 -10.98 -17.94 12.26
C LEU A 99 -10.60 -16.66 11.54
N LEU A 100 -11.60 -15.82 11.24
CA LEU A 100 -11.43 -14.56 10.52
C LEU A 100 -11.59 -13.35 11.43
N ALA A 101 -12.48 -13.42 12.42
CA ALA A 101 -12.68 -12.33 13.38
C ALA A 101 -13.18 -12.85 14.73
N ILE A 102 -12.87 -12.12 15.80
CA ILE A 102 -13.35 -12.35 17.16
C ILE A 102 -14.24 -11.19 17.57
N GLY A 103 -15.50 -11.48 17.86
CA GLY A 103 -16.39 -10.57 18.58
C GLY A 103 -16.60 -11.03 20.03
N GLU A 104 -17.26 -10.20 20.82
CA GLU A 104 -17.55 -10.50 22.23
C GLU A 104 -18.45 -11.74 22.41
N LYS A 105 -19.43 -11.93 21.52
CA LYS A 105 -20.48 -12.97 21.62
C LYS A 105 -20.44 -14.04 20.52
N ALA A 106 -19.71 -13.76 19.45
CA ALA A 106 -19.62 -14.65 18.29
C ALA A 106 -18.26 -14.50 17.60
N TYR A 107 -17.84 -15.54 16.89
CA TYR A 107 -16.65 -15.52 16.05
C TYR A 107 -17.04 -15.60 14.59
N ARG A 108 -16.30 -14.90 13.74
CA ARG A 108 -16.46 -15.00 12.29
C ARG A 108 -15.53 -16.09 11.78
N VAL A 109 -16.09 -17.10 11.13
CA VAL A 109 -15.33 -18.25 10.63
C VAL A 109 -15.62 -18.50 9.15
N ARG A 110 -14.64 -19.09 8.46
CA ARG A 110 -14.81 -19.70 7.14
C ARG A 110 -14.83 -21.21 7.33
N ALA A 111 -15.95 -21.84 7.00
CA ALA A 111 -16.17 -23.26 7.23
C ALA A 111 -17.14 -23.85 6.20
N ARG A 112 -17.23 -25.19 6.15
CA ARG A 112 -18.19 -25.89 5.29
C ARG A 112 -19.54 -26.01 5.99
N ALA A 113 -20.58 -25.46 5.38
CA ALA A 113 -21.97 -25.73 5.71
C ALA A 113 -22.55 -26.84 4.82
N GLN A 114 -23.75 -27.28 5.14
CA GLN A 114 -24.50 -28.26 4.32
C GLN A 114 -24.71 -27.81 2.87
N GLN A 115 -24.79 -26.50 2.64
CA GLN A 115 -25.06 -25.89 1.32
C GLN A 115 -23.78 -25.51 0.56
N GLY A 116 -22.60 -25.70 1.16
CA GLY A 116 -21.31 -25.29 0.60
C GLY A 116 -20.44 -24.54 1.61
N THR A 117 -19.33 -23.96 1.15
CA THR A 117 -18.45 -23.15 2.00
C THR A 117 -19.10 -21.80 2.29
N VAL A 118 -19.18 -21.44 3.56
CA VAL A 118 -19.78 -20.18 4.03
C VAL A 118 -18.80 -19.41 4.90
N VAL A 119 -18.94 -18.08 4.88
CA VAL A 119 -18.23 -17.16 5.77
C VAL A 119 -19.27 -16.41 6.58
N GLY A 120 -19.20 -16.52 7.90
CA GLY A 120 -20.15 -15.82 8.76
C GLY A 120 -19.88 -16.01 10.24
N TRP A 121 -20.76 -15.40 11.04
CA TRP A 121 -20.72 -15.37 12.49
C TRP A 121 -21.35 -16.62 13.09
N VAL A 122 -20.65 -17.20 14.06
CA VAL A 122 -21.04 -18.40 14.79
C VAL A 122 -20.87 -18.13 16.27
N GLY A 123 -21.80 -18.63 17.08
CA GLY A 123 -21.74 -18.48 18.53
C GLY A 123 -20.48 -19.12 19.12
N ILE A 124 -19.91 -18.48 20.15
CA ILE A 124 -18.65 -18.89 20.78
C ILE A 124 -18.67 -20.36 21.25
N HIS A 125 -19.80 -20.81 21.79
CA HIS A 125 -19.96 -22.16 22.34
C HIS A 125 -19.81 -23.29 21.31
N ALA A 126 -19.89 -22.99 20.02
CA ALA A 126 -19.74 -23.98 18.95
C ALA A 126 -18.29 -24.07 18.44
N VAL A 127 -17.40 -23.16 18.85
CA VAL A 127 -16.03 -23.08 18.38
C VAL A 127 -15.06 -23.41 19.52
N GLU A 128 -14.24 -24.43 19.29
CA GLU A 128 -13.15 -24.85 20.18
C GLU A 128 -11.79 -24.43 19.62
N GLY A 129 -10.79 -24.31 20.51
CA GLY A 129 -9.42 -23.94 20.16
C GLY A 129 -9.11 -22.45 20.29
N VAL A 130 -10.05 -21.62 20.74
CA VAL A 130 -9.80 -20.19 21.05
C VAL A 130 -9.59 -20.04 22.56
N SER A 131 -8.34 -19.89 23.00
CA SER A 131 -8.03 -19.63 24.41
C SER A 131 -8.38 -18.19 24.80
N ASP A 132 -8.68 -17.96 26.08
CA ASP A 132 -8.96 -16.61 26.57
C ASP A 132 -7.72 -15.70 26.55
N GLU A 133 -6.53 -16.29 26.65
CA GLU A 133 -5.27 -15.59 26.47
C GLU A 133 -5.11 -15.08 25.02
N LEU A 134 -5.46 -15.91 24.03
CA LEU A 134 -5.43 -15.51 22.62
C LEU A 134 -6.35 -14.31 22.36
N LYS A 135 -7.55 -14.30 22.94
CA LYS A 135 -8.48 -13.16 22.82
C LYS A 135 -7.86 -11.88 23.38
N ARG A 136 -7.33 -11.93 24.60
CA ARG A 136 -6.70 -10.77 25.25
C ARG A 136 -5.53 -10.25 24.44
N ASN A 137 -4.69 -11.14 23.91
CA ASN A 137 -3.54 -10.76 23.11
C ASN A 137 -3.97 -10.18 21.75
N LEU A 138 -5.02 -10.71 21.11
CA LEU A 138 -5.59 -10.16 19.89
C LEU A 138 -6.19 -8.76 20.09
N THR A 139 -6.90 -8.52 21.20
CA THR A 139 -7.40 -7.19 21.53
C THR A 139 -6.27 -6.19 21.69
N LYS A 140 -5.24 -6.52 22.48
CA LYS A 140 -4.06 -5.66 22.65
C LYS A 140 -3.32 -5.41 21.32
N LEU A 141 -3.20 -6.45 20.50
CA LEU A 141 -2.57 -6.34 19.18
C LEU A 141 -3.38 -5.43 18.26
N HIS A 142 -4.72 -5.51 18.31
CA HIS A 142 -5.60 -4.65 17.55
C HIS A 142 -5.48 -3.18 17.98
N GLU A 143 -5.50 -2.92 19.30
CA GLU A 143 -5.29 -1.58 19.85
C GLU A 143 -3.94 -1.00 19.41
N ARG A 144 -2.86 -1.79 19.53
CA ARG A 144 -1.54 -1.40 19.02
C ARG A 144 -1.59 -1.11 17.52
N HIS A 145 -2.21 -1.98 16.73
CA HIS A 145 -2.28 -1.81 15.28
C HIS A 145 -2.99 -0.51 14.89
N LEU A 146 -4.07 -0.13 15.58
CA LEU A 146 -4.75 1.15 15.33
C LEU A 146 -3.83 2.35 15.61
N LEU A 147 -3.08 2.32 16.72
CA LEU A 147 -2.11 3.37 17.06
C LEU A 147 -1.00 3.47 16.02
N VAL A 148 -0.43 2.33 15.62
CA VAL A 148 0.63 2.28 14.59
C VAL A 148 0.10 2.76 13.24
N ARG A 149 -1.14 2.38 12.87
CA ARG A 149 -1.76 2.80 11.62
C ARG A 149 -1.94 4.31 11.57
N ASP A 150 -2.41 4.93 12.65
CA ASP A 150 -2.52 6.39 12.74
C ASP A 150 -1.17 7.09 12.55
N LEU A 151 -0.09 6.54 13.12
CA LEU A 151 1.27 7.06 12.92
C LEU A 151 1.74 6.91 11.47
N ILE A 152 1.49 5.76 10.84
CA ILE A 152 1.83 5.52 9.43
C ILE A 152 1.09 6.50 8.53
N ASP A 153 -0.21 6.69 8.76
CA ASP A 153 -1.03 7.60 7.96
C ASP A 153 -0.60 9.06 8.15
N GLN A 154 -0.06 9.41 9.33
CA GLN A 154 0.55 10.71 9.62
C GLN A 154 2.02 10.84 9.18
N GLN A 155 2.64 9.78 8.63
CA GLN A 155 4.07 9.69 8.29
C GLN A 155 5.00 9.99 9.48
N GLN A 156 4.65 9.46 10.65
CA GLN A 156 5.38 9.66 11.90
C GLN A 156 6.01 8.37 12.42
N VAL A 157 6.96 8.52 13.34
CA VAL A 157 7.62 7.40 14.03
C VAL A 157 7.52 7.57 15.53
N ALA A 158 7.38 6.46 16.24
CA ALA A 158 7.30 6.38 17.68
C ALA A 158 8.23 5.30 18.24
N LEU A 159 8.58 5.44 19.52
CA LEU A 159 9.28 4.40 20.26
C LEU A 159 8.40 3.15 20.33
N GLY A 160 9.01 1.96 20.23
CA GLY A 160 8.26 0.70 20.24
C GLY A 160 7.71 0.24 18.88
N MET A 161 7.87 1.02 17.81
CA MET A 161 7.58 0.56 16.44
C MET A 161 8.60 -0.50 15.98
N THR A 162 8.20 -1.35 15.05
CA THR A 162 9.10 -2.31 14.40
C THR A 162 9.76 -1.71 13.16
N ILE A 163 10.83 -2.32 12.68
CA ILE A 163 11.50 -1.90 11.43
C ILE A 163 10.52 -1.89 10.25
N GLU A 164 9.65 -2.90 10.14
CA GLU A 164 8.66 -3.00 9.06
C GLU A 164 7.66 -1.83 9.10
N GLU A 165 7.14 -1.50 10.28
CA GLU A 165 6.19 -0.38 10.47
C GLU A 165 6.83 0.98 10.20
N VAL A 166 8.09 1.19 10.62
CA VAL A 166 8.83 2.44 10.34
C VAL A 166 9.04 2.62 8.84
N MET A 167 9.41 1.54 8.14
CA MET A 167 9.57 1.57 6.69
C MET A 167 8.24 1.75 5.95
N GLU A 168 7.12 1.29 6.52
CA GLU A 168 5.79 1.57 5.98
C GLU A 168 5.41 3.05 6.15
N SER A 169 5.77 3.66 7.28
CA SER A 169 5.52 5.07 7.58
C SER A 169 6.38 6.04 6.75
N LEU A 170 7.70 5.89 6.82
CA LEU A 170 8.66 6.83 6.21
C LEU A 170 9.16 6.40 4.82
N GLY A 171 8.88 5.16 4.43
CA GLY A 171 9.39 4.58 3.21
C GLY A 171 10.79 3.98 3.36
N ARG A 172 11.54 3.99 2.26
CA ARG A 172 12.87 3.37 2.22
C ARG A 172 13.91 4.32 2.85
N PRO A 173 14.76 3.84 3.78
CA PRO A 173 15.81 4.66 4.35
C PRO A 173 16.92 4.96 3.32
N ASP A 174 17.58 6.10 3.50
CA ASP A 174 18.73 6.50 2.67
C ASP A 174 19.97 5.69 3.04
N LYS A 175 20.18 5.46 4.35
CA LYS A 175 21.24 4.59 4.85
C LYS A 175 20.71 3.61 5.88
N ARG A 176 21.30 2.41 5.87
CA ARG A 176 21.04 1.35 6.85
C ARG A 176 22.36 0.82 7.34
N ASN A 177 22.56 0.87 8.66
CA ASN A 177 23.67 0.24 9.33
C ASN A 177 23.14 -0.90 10.21
N SER A 178 23.80 -2.05 10.20
CA SER A 178 23.42 -3.22 10.98
C SER A 178 24.65 -3.75 11.69
N LYS A 179 24.58 -3.86 13.01
CA LYS A 179 25.65 -4.36 13.87
C LYS A 179 25.14 -5.58 14.63
N VAL A 180 26.01 -6.58 14.79
CA VAL A 180 25.71 -7.81 15.52
C VAL A 180 26.80 -8.02 16.55
N ASP A 181 26.44 -7.85 17.83
CA ASP A 181 27.34 -8.00 18.97
C ASP A 181 26.85 -9.13 19.90
N LYS A 182 27.58 -9.39 20.99
CA LYS A 182 27.20 -10.40 22.00
C LYS A 182 25.85 -10.14 22.67
N GLU A 183 25.43 -8.87 22.72
CA GLU A 183 24.17 -8.42 23.34
C GLU A 183 22.96 -8.57 22.40
N GLY A 184 23.22 -8.76 21.10
CA GLY A 184 22.20 -8.95 20.08
C GLY A 184 22.48 -8.15 18.80
N ARG A 185 21.45 -8.04 17.97
CA ARG A 185 21.47 -7.24 16.74
C ARG A 185 20.94 -5.84 17.03
N SER A 186 21.69 -4.83 16.61
CA SER A 186 21.27 -3.44 16.56
C SER A 186 21.29 -2.93 15.13
N ASP A 187 20.23 -2.24 14.73
CA ASP A 187 20.09 -1.65 13.40
C ASP A 187 19.93 -0.13 13.58
N VAL A 188 20.49 0.67 12.67
CA VAL A 188 20.30 2.12 12.61
C VAL A 188 19.85 2.49 11.21
N LEU A 189 18.71 3.18 11.10
CA LEU A 189 18.18 3.69 9.85
C LEU A 189 18.30 5.20 9.82
N GLU A 190 18.85 5.73 8.72
CA GLU A 190 18.94 7.18 8.49
C GLU A 190 18.01 7.58 7.36
N TYR A 191 17.19 8.60 7.62
CA TYR A 191 16.34 9.28 6.65
C TYR A 191 16.84 10.72 6.52
N ILE A 192 17.14 11.15 5.30
CA ILE A 192 17.78 12.42 5.02
C ILE A 192 16.89 13.22 4.08
N THR A 193 16.49 14.40 4.54
CA THR A 193 15.73 15.36 3.76
C THR A 193 16.69 16.26 3.00
N TYR A 194 16.48 16.37 1.69
CA TYR A 194 17.27 17.21 0.80
C TYR A 194 16.41 18.32 0.20
N GLU A 195 16.89 19.56 0.29
CA GLU A 195 16.33 20.68 -0.46
C GLU A 195 17.15 20.96 -1.71
N ARG A 196 16.47 21.38 -2.79
CA ARG A 196 17.12 21.79 -4.04
C ARG A 196 17.27 23.31 -4.06
N VAL A 197 18.45 23.78 -3.71
CA VAL A 197 18.75 25.21 -3.69
C VAL A 197 19.22 25.66 -5.08
N PRO A 198 18.60 26.68 -5.69
CA PRO A 198 19.04 27.20 -6.98
C PRO A 198 20.34 27.99 -6.81
N GLN A 199 21.37 27.60 -7.55
CA GLN A 199 22.59 28.39 -7.71
C GLN A 199 22.65 28.94 -9.13
N THR A 200 22.76 30.26 -9.22
CA THR A 200 22.88 30.96 -10.50
C THR A 200 24.34 31.26 -10.76
N THR A 201 24.86 30.76 -11.88
CA THR A 201 26.21 31.07 -12.33
C THR A 201 26.15 31.76 -13.69
N THR A 202 27.01 32.77 -13.87
CA THR A 202 27.15 33.42 -15.17
C THR A 202 28.13 32.63 -16.01
N ALA A 203 27.64 32.09 -17.12
CA ALA A 203 28.44 31.38 -18.11
C ALA A 203 28.50 32.19 -19.41
N LEU A 204 29.50 31.92 -20.23
CA LEU A 204 29.64 32.54 -21.56
C LEU A 204 29.12 31.57 -22.61
N ASP A 205 28.32 32.05 -23.54
CA ASP A 205 27.93 31.27 -24.71
C ASP A 205 29.10 31.12 -25.71
N ARG A 206 28.89 30.36 -26.79
CA ARG A 206 29.89 30.17 -27.85
C ARG A 206 30.35 31.48 -28.52
N PHE A 207 29.59 32.56 -28.36
CA PHE A 207 29.85 33.88 -28.92
C PHE A 207 30.38 34.87 -27.87
N GLY A 208 30.70 34.41 -26.65
CA GLY A 208 31.24 35.23 -25.57
C GLY A 208 30.21 36.12 -24.87
N ARG A 209 28.91 35.90 -25.07
CA ARG A 209 27.85 36.66 -24.38
C ARG A 209 27.55 36.02 -23.03
N PRO A 210 27.43 36.81 -21.95
CA PRO A 210 27.06 36.28 -20.65
C PRO A 210 25.60 35.84 -20.66
N TYR A 211 25.34 34.64 -20.15
CA TYR A 211 24.01 34.15 -19.83
C TYR A 211 23.99 33.57 -18.42
N GLN A 212 22.82 33.59 -17.78
CA GLN A 212 22.64 33.00 -16.46
C GLN A 212 22.26 31.53 -16.61
N SER A 213 23.02 30.64 -15.99
CA SER A 213 22.71 29.22 -15.87
C SER A 213 22.26 28.94 -14.44
N VAL A 214 21.09 28.33 -14.27
CA VAL A 214 20.57 27.94 -12.96
C VAL A 214 20.80 26.43 -12.78
N THR A 215 21.59 26.07 -11.78
CA THR A 215 21.84 24.68 -11.38
C THR A 215 21.25 24.46 -10.00
N TYR A 216 20.46 23.40 -9.84
CA TYR A 216 19.89 23.04 -8.54
C TYR A 216 20.84 22.10 -7.80
N LEU A 217 21.38 22.55 -6.66
CA LEU A 217 22.18 21.71 -5.78
C LEU A 217 21.30 21.06 -4.72
N LYS A 218 21.51 19.76 -4.49
CA LYS A 218 20.88 19.05 -3.38
C LYS A 218 21.69 19.31 -2.11
N VAL A 219 21.07 19.91 -1.11
CA VAL A 219 21.68 20.20 0.19
C VAL A 219 20.87 19.45 1.25
N GLU A 220 21.54 18.80 2.21
CA GLU A 220 20.87 18.19 3.35
C GLU A 220 20.27 19.29 4.23
N THR A 221 18.96 19.23 4.44
CA THR A 221 18.22 20.17 5.29
C THR A 221 17.71 19.55 6.57
N GLY A 222 17.61 18.23 6.64
CA GLY A 222 17.22 17.51 7.85
C GLY A 222 17.66 16.05 7.80
N ARG A 223 17.85 15.46 8.98
CA ARG A 223 18.24 14.06 9.16
C ARG A 223 17.53 13.48 10.37
N VAL A 224 16.99 12.28 10.21
CA VAL A 224 16.47 11.47 11.31
C VAL A 224 17.22 10.15 11.37
N SER A 225 17.80 9.87 12.51
CA SER A 225 18.47 8.61 12.83
C SER A 225 17.61 7.82 13.80
N ILE A 226 17.20 6.63 13.40
CA ILE A 226 16.34 5.75 14.20
C ILE A 226 17.16 4.53 14.59
N ALA A 227 17.39 4.34 15.88
CA ALA A 227 18.09 3.17 16.40
C ALA A 227 17.10 2.08 16.82
N PHE A 228 17.47 0.84 16.54
CA PHE A 228 16.68 -0.34 16.82
C PHE A 228 17.46 -1.30 17.70
N GLU A 229 16.80 -1.81 18.73
CA GLU A 229 17.27 -2.91 19.55
C GLU A 229 16.24 -4.03 19.49
N LYS A 230 16.69 -5.26 19.20
CA LYS A 230 15.79 -6.42 19.05
C LYS A 230 14.64 -6.15 18.06
N GLU A 231 14.95 -5.45 16.96
CA GLU A 231 14.03 -5.06 15.88
C GLU A 231 12.94 -4.04 16.27
N ILE A 232 13.08 -3.41 17.44
CA ILE A 232 12.14 -2.40 17.98
C ILE A 232 12.86 -1.07 18.09
N VAL A 233 12.18 0.04 17.76
CA VAL A 233 12.72 1.40 17.91
C VAL A 233 13.02 1.67 19.38
N SER A 234 14.30 1.92 19.67
CA SER A 234 14.80 2.26 21.01
C SER A 234 15.08 3.75 21.16
N SER A 235 15.62 4.41 20.14
CA SER A 235 15.87 5.85 20.13
C SER A 235 15.61 6.48 18.76
N ILE A 236 15.27 7.77 18.80
CA ILE A 236 15.04 8.61 17.62
C ILE A 236 15.83 9.90 17.85
N GLU A 237 16.72 10.22 16.92
CA GLU A 237 17.49 11.46 16.89
C GLU A 237 17.10 12.25 15.66
N GLU A 238 16.62 13.48 15.86
CA GLU A 238 16.19 14.38 14.79
C GLU A 238 17.12 15.59 14.74
N SER A 239 17.60 15.94 13.55
CA SER A 239 18.29 17.20 13.32
C SER A 239 17.28 18.31 12.99
N GLU A 240 17.70 19.56 13.15
CA GLU A 240 16.96 20.73 12.69
C GLU A 240 16.51 20.53 11.22
N GLY A 241 15.25 20.87 10.93
CA GLY A 241 14.65 20.73 9.60
C GLY A 241 13.99 19.37 9.29
N SER A 242 13.86 18.46 10.27
CA SER A 242 13.06 17.23 10.13
C SER A 242 11.81 17.27 11.03
N ASP A 243 10.64 16.96 10.46
CA ASP A 243 9.33 17.10 11.12
C ASP A 243 8.62 15.77 11.41
N PHE A 244 9.35 14.64 11.41
CA PHE A 244 8.75 13.30 11.49
C PHE A 244 8.17 12.96 12.88
N ASN A 245 8.56 13.67 13.94
CA ASN A 245 8.04 13.45 15.29
C ASN A 245 7.35 14.69 15.90
N GLN A 246 7.22 15.80 15.14
CA GLN A 246 6.59 17.07 15.56
C GLN A 246 6.96 17.54 16.98
N GLY A 247 8.14 17.17 17.48
CA GLY A 247 8.65 17.52 18.81
C GLY A 247 8.03 16.76 20.01
N ALA A 248 7.17 15.77 19.82
CA ALA A 248 6.53 15.03 20.92
C ALA A 248 6.91 13.54 20.93
N VAL A 249 7.44 13.04 22.05
CA VAL A 249 7.78 11.62 22.18
C VAL A 249 6.50 10.78 22.26
N LYS A 250 6.16 10.12 21.15
CA LYS A 250 5.09 9.10 21.10
C LYS A 250 5.68 7.72 21.45
N ILE A 251 4.97 6.97 22.28
CA ILE A 251 5.37 5.62 22.72
C ILE A 251 4.26 4.64 22.37
N VAL A 252 4.61 3.57 21.65
CA VAL A 252 3.70 2.49 21.29
C VAL A 252 4.04 1.25 22.13
N PRO A 253 3.04 0.52 22.68
CA PRO A 253 3.27 -0.73 23.42
C PRO A 253 3.99 -1.74 22.53
N PRO A 254 5.00 -2.50 22.99
CA PRO A 254 5.83 -3.37 22.13
C PRO A 254 5.04 -4.42 21.32
N PRO A 255 5.60 -4.93 20.22
CA PRO A 255 4.92 -5.93 19.38
C PRO A 255 4.61 -7.22 20.15
N ILE A 256 3.41 -7.76 19.92
CA ILE A 256 2.94 -8.99 20.54
C ILE A 256 3.09 -10.13 19.53
N VAL A 257 3.85 -11.16 19.89
CA VAL A 257 4.02 -12.37 19.08
C VAL A 257 2.96 -13.39 19.50
N LEU A 258 2.10 -13.80 18.57
CA LEU A 258 1.03 -14.77 18.83
C LEU A 258 1.45 -16.23 18.54
N PHE A 259 2.46 -16.46 17.68
CA PHE A 259 2.87 -17.78 17.18
C PHE A 259 4.36 -17.86 16.85
#